data_AF-A0A1S6EWF5-F1
#
_entry.id   AF-A0A1S6EWF5-F1
#
_cell.length_a   1.000
_cell.length_b   1.000
_cell.length_c   1.000
_cell.angle_alpha   90.00
_cell.angle_beta   90.00
_cell.angle_gamma   90.00
#
_symmetry.space_group_name_H-M   'P 1'
#
loop_
_entity.id
_entity.type
_entity.pdbx_description
1 polymer ?
#
loop_
_entity_poly.entity_id
_entity_poly.type
_entity_poly.pdbx_seq_one_letter_code
_entity_poly.pdbx_strand_id
1 'polypeptide(L)'
;MRHLIWISAAALTLAGCDRPPAGAPREGADAPAARDAAFTHSQTGDLSGYYVPGERIGPADFQLVNLFVGQEPEFQAWEADRRSATFAPVMMDFRVGGEIERVLPDSYAISDDRIRMTGTSRGGARIRLDGRLDQGALANARRNLGEGEAPALTAAVTIDGRTFSGVMLAWSGGD
;
A
#
# COMPACT_ATOMS: atom_id res chain seq x y z
N MET A 1 32.81 26.67 75.77
CA MET A 1 31.70 25.75 76.15
C MET A 1 31.65 24.64 75.11
N ARG A 2 31.32 23.44 75.57
CA ARG A 2 31.56 22.13 74.95
C ARG A 2 30.37 21.70 74.08
N HIS A 3 30.61 20.76 73.16
CA HIS A 3 29.66 19.93 72.37
C HIS A 3 29.21 20.51 71.02
N LEU A 4 29.05 19.78 69.91
CA LEU A 4 29.49 18.46 69.39
C LEU A 4 28.90 18.42 67.94
N ILE A 5 29.67 17.99 66.94
CA ILE A 5 29.36 17.09 65.78
C ILE A 5 28.02 17.38 65.00
N TRP A 6 28.00 17.55 63.67
CA TRP A 6 27.96 16.43 62.72
C TRP A 6 28.27 16.83 61.27
N ILE A 7 28.95 15.89 60.62
CA ILE A 7 29.56 15.85 59.30
C ILE A 7 28.54 15.39 58.25
N SER A 8 28.62 15.91 57.03
CA SER A 8 28.49 15.19 55.74
C SER A 8 28.87 16.18 54.63
N ALA A 9 30.10 16.16 54.10
CA ALA A 9 30.55 15.34 52.96
C ALA A 9 29.54 15.36 51.80
N ALA A 10 29.84 15.83 50.59
CA ALA A 10 31.05 15.54 49.83
C ALA A 10 31.47 16.64 48.82
N ALA A 11 32.77 16.58 48.57
CA ALA A 11 33.67 17.23 47.61
C ALA A 11 33.13 17.33 46.15
N LEU A 12 33.27 18.49 45.48
CA LEU A 12 34.34 18.89 44.52
C LEU A 12 34.30 18.05 43.21
N THR A 13 34.41 18.57 41.98
CA THR A 13 35.12 19.76 41.45
C THR A 13 34.71 20.05 40.01
N LEU A 14 35.10 21.25 39.56
CA LEU A 14 34.81 21.90 38.27
C LEU A 14 35.54 21.31 37.05
N ALA A 15 35.01 21.72 35.89
CA ALA A 15 35.69 22.19 34.66
C ALA A 15 36.04 21.19 33.52
N GLY A 16 35.36 21.39 32.39
CA GLY A 16 35.99 21.73 31.11
C GLY A 16 36.26 20.61 30.08
N CYS A 17 35.98 20.94 28.82
CA CYS A 17 36.48 20.30 27.57
C CYS A 17 35.84 18.94 27.24
N ASP A 18 35.64 18.47 26.00
CA ASP A 18 35.82 18.92 24.63
C ASP A 18 34.97 17.96 23.75
N ARG A 19 34.71 18.37 22.53
CA ARG A 19 33.97 17.71 21.44
C ARG A 19 34.26 16.20 21.22
N PRO A 20 33.24 15.36 20.98
CA PRO A 20 33.40 14.09 20.24
C PRO A 20 33.11 14.27 18.73
N PRO A 21 33.85 13.58 17.85
CA PRO A 21 33.86 13.78 16.39
C PRO A 21 32.83 12.92 15.63
N ALA A 22 32.70 13.23 14.33
CA ALA A 22 32.29 12.35 13.23
C ALA A 22 31.26 11.26 13.56
N GLY A 23 29.99 11.64 13.48
CA GLY A 23 28.87 10.71 13.56
C GLY A 23 27.57 11.45 13.38
N ALA A 24 27.39 12.12 12.24
CA ALA A 24 26.09 12.62 11.85
C ALA A 24 25.06 11.49 11.99
N PRO A 25 23.90 11.74 12.63
CA PRO A 25 22.78 10.81 12.52
C PRO A 25 22.52 10.61 11.03
N ARG A 26 22.57 9.36 10.54
CA ARG A 26 22.05 9.04 9.21
C ARG A 26 20.57 9.44 9.23
N GLU A 27 20.27 10.58 8.62
CA GLU A 27 18.95 10.91 8.12
C GLU A 27 18.66 9.86 7.03
N GLY A 28 18.03 8.79 7.50
CA GLY A 28 17.95 7.49 6.86
C GLY A 28 17.41 6.48 7.87
N ALA A 29 16.54 6.96 8.76
CA ALA A 29 15.59 6.07 9.40
C ALA A 29 14.50 5.87 8.35
N ASP A 30 14.56 4.73 7.66
CA ASP A 30 13.35 4.06 7.23
C ASP A 30 12.41 4.07 8.44
N ALA A 31 11.49 5.03 8.46
CA ALA A 31 10.37 4.98 9.37
C ALA A 31 9.77 3.59 9.18
N PRO A 32 9.53 2.82 10.25
CA PRO A 32 8.80 1.57 10.08
C PRO A 32 7.49 1.98 9.42
N ALA A 33 7.31 1.58 8.16
CA ALA A 33 6.06 1.73 7.46
C ALA A 33 5.02 1.23 8.47
N ALA A 34 4.14 2.14 8.89
CA ALA A 34 3.10 1.83 9.86
C ALA A 34 2.55 0.47 9.44
N ARG A 35 2.55 -0.50 10.36
CA ARG A 35 1.74 -1.68 10.15
C ARG A 35 0.30 -1.20 10.27
N ASP A 36 -0.15 -0.58 9.20
CA ASP A 36 -1.55 -0.32 8.88
C ASP A 36 -2.29 -1.63 9.17
N ALA A 37 -3.52 -1.54 9.68
CA ALA A 37 -4.41 -2.68 9.78
C ALA A 37 -4.32 -3.45 8.46
N ALA A 38 -3.85 -4.71 8.51
CA ALA A 38 -3.39 -5.40 7.30
C ALA A 38 -4.47 -5.46 6.23
N PHE A 39 -5.74 -5.49 6.65
CA PHE A 39 -6.89 -5.46 5.76
C PHE A 39 -7.90 -4.49 6.36
N THR A 40 -8.23 -3.42 5.64
CA THR A 40 -9.24 -2.45 6.07
C THR A 40 -9.98 -1.85 4.89
N HIS A 41 -11.30 -1.74 5.05
CA HIS A 41 -12.19 -1.08 4.11
C HIS A 41 -13.05 -0.02 4.83
N SER A 42 -13.31 1.08 4.15
CA SER A 42 -14.06 2.23 4.68
C SER A 42 -14.82 3.01 3.60
N GLN A 43 -14.85 2.50 2.37
CA GLN A 43 -15.60 3.07 1.27
C GLN A 43 -17.10 3.06 1.58
N THR A 44 -17.76 4.13 1.17
CA THR A 44 -19.21 4.30 1.24
C THR A 44 -19.87 4.06 -0.10
N GLY A 45 -19.11 4.24 -1.19
CA GLY A 45 -19.54 3.93 -2.55
C GLY A 45 -19.19 2.51 -3.00
N ASP A 46 -19.89 2.04 -4.03
CA ASP A 46 -19.53 0.80 -4.71
C ASP A 46 -18.39 1.07 -5.71
N LEU A 47 -17.21 0.55 -5.35
CA LEU A 47 -15.94 0.62 -6.08
C LEU A 47 -15.65 -0.64 -6.91
N SER A 48 -16.56 -1.61 -6.90
CA SER A 48 -16.30 -2.92 -7.47
C SER A 48 -16.14 -2.91 -8.98
N GLY A 49 -15.41 -3.90 -9.49
CA GLY A 49 -15.15 -4.11 -10.91
C GLY A 49 -13.67 -4.28 -11.19
N TYR A 50 -13.33 -4.18 -12.47
CA TYR A 50 -11.97 -4.32 -12.97
C TYR A 50 -11.41 -2.97 -13.39
N TYR A 51 -10.20 -2.68 -12.94
CA TYR A 51 -9.42 -1.51 -13.31
C TYR A 51 -8.31 -1.97 -14.24
N VAL A 52 -8.40 -1.59 -15.51
CA VAL A 52 -7.55 -2.09 -16.60
C VAL A 52 -6.59 -0.97 -17.04
N PRO A 53 -5.27 -1.20 -17.05
CA PRO A 53 -4.33 -0.18 -17.49
C PRO A 53 -4.46 0.05 -19.00
N GLY A 54 -4.42 1.32 -19.42
CA GLY A 54 -4.44 1.69 -20.86
C GLY A 54 -3.11 1.40 -21.58
N GLU A 55 -2.07 1.08 -20.83
CA GLU A 55 -0.72 0.81 -21.33
C GLU A 55 -0.11 -0.43 -20.64
N ARG A 56 1.02 -0.90 -21.18
CA ARG A 56 1.75 -2.04 -20.63
C ARG A 56 2.55 -1.63 -19.39
N ILE A 57 2.18 -2.19 -18.23
CA ILE A 57 2.83 -1.90 -16.95
C ILE A 57 3.56 -3.14 -16.44
N GLY A 58 4.88 -3.04 -16.27
CA GLY A 58 5.72 -4.10 -15.75
C GLY A 58 6.85 -4.55 -16.69
N PRO A 59 7.72 -5.47 -16.25
CA PRO A 59 8.69 -6.17 -17.09
C PRO A 59 8.03 -7.00 -18.20
N ALA A 60 8.73 -7.26 -19.31
CA ALA A 60 8.14 -7.90 -20.51
C ALA A 60 7.45 -9.25 -20.24
N ASP A 61 7.98 -10.00 -19.29
CA ASP A 61 7.52 -11.31 -18.83
C ASP A 61 6.60 -11.26 -17.60
N PHE A 62 6.29 -10.06 -17.08
CA PHE A 62 5.46 -9.85 -15.91
C PHE A 62 4.67 -8.53 -16.05
N GLN A 63 3.51 -8.59 -16.71
CA GLN A 63 2.72 -7.41 -17.09
C GLN A 63 1.41 -7.34 -16.31
N LEU A 64 1.07 -6.20 -15.71
CA LEU A 64 -0.23 -5.99 -15.09
C LEU A 64 -1.35 -6.09 -16.13
N VAL A 65 -2.36 -6.90 -15.82
CA VAL A 65 -3.55 -7.09 -16.67
C VAL A 65 -4.73 -6.31 -16.10
N ASN A 66 -5.00 -6.45 -14.80
CA ASN A 66 -6.03 -5.68 -14.12
C ASN A 66 -5.79 -5.65 -12.61
N LEU A 67 -6.41 -4.66 -11.96
CA LEU A 67 -6.74 -4.68 -10.54
C LEU A 67 -8.23 -5.02 -10.42
N PHE A 68 -8.57 -6.01 -9.61
CA PHE A 68 -9.95 -6.32 -9.24
C PHE A 68 -10.28 -5.70 -7.88
N VAL A 69 -11.49 -5.15 -7.78
CA VAL A 69 -12.11 -4.72 -6.52
C VAL A 69 -13.47 -5.41 -6.39
N GLY A 70 -13.69 -6.08 -5.26
CA GLY A 70 -14.92 -6.81 -4.95
C GLY A 70 -16.01 -5.92 -4.37
N GLN A 71 -17.15 -6.54 -4.07
CA GLN A 71 -18.26 -5.89 -3.37
C GLN A 71 -18.04 -5.92 -1.85
N GLU A 72 -18.84 -5.15 -1.11
CA GLU A 72 -18.75 -5.04 0.35
C GLU A 72 -18.78 -6.40 1.09
N PRO A 73 -19.63 -7.39 0.72
CA PRO A 73 -19.66 -8.68 1.40
C PRO A 73 -18.32 -9.44 1.34
N GLU A 74 -17.57 -9.32 0.25
CA GLU A 74 -16.24 -9.93 0.09
C GLU A 74 -15.21 -9.30 1.02
N PHE A 75 -15.26 -7.97 1.22
CA PHE A 75 -14.43 -7.28 2.21
C PHE A 75 -14.75 -7.76 3.62
N GLN A 76 -16.03 -7.75 4.00
CA GLN A 76 -16.48 -8.21 5.31
C GLN A 76 -16.10 -9.68 5.57
N ALA A 77 -16.19 -10.55 4.56
CA ALA A 77 -15.77 -11.94 4.68
C ALA A 77 -14.25 -12.06 4.88
N TRP A 78 -13.46 -11.34 4.08
CA TRP A 78 -12.00 -11.39 4.14
C TRP A 78 -11.43 -10.90 5.48
N GLU A 79 -11.96 -9.79 5.98
CA GLU A 79 -11.56 -9.18 7.25
C GLU A 79 -12.03 -10.00 8.46
N ALA A 80 -13.12 -10.77 8.32
CA ALA A 80 -13.57 -11.74 9.31
C ALA A 80 -12.85 -13.11 9.19
N ASP A 81 -11.67 -13.14 8.56
CA ASP A 81 -10.84 -14.34 8.34
C ASP A 81 -11.50 -15.47 7.54
N ARG A 82 -12.59 -15.20 6.82
CA ARG A 82 -13.22 -16.14 5.87
C ARG A 82 -12.59 -15.99 4.48
N ARG A 83 -11.27 -16.18 4.42
CA ARG A 83 -10.45 -15.92 3.24
C ARG A 83 -10.47 -17.10 2.26
N SER A 84 -10.58 -16.79 0.97
CA SER A 84 -10.38 -17.78 -0.09
C SER A 84 -8.89 -17.85 -0.46
N ALA A 85 -8.44 -19.06 -0.84
CA ALA A 85 -7.07 -19.29 -1.30
C ALA A 85 -6.81 -18.76 -2.73
N THR A 86 -7.86 -18.39 -3.47
CA THR A 86 -7.77 -18.04 -4.90
C THR A 86 -8.45 -16.72 -5.26
N PHE A 87 -9.18 -16.12 -4.33
CA PHE A 87 -9.99 -14.94 -4.61
C PHE A 87 -10.05 -14.01 -3.39
N ALA A 88 -9.77 -12.73 -3.59
CA ALA A 88 -9.76 -11.71 -2.54
C ALA A 88 -10.56 -10.48 -2.99
N PRO A 89 -11.05 -9.65 -2.06
CA PRO A 89 -11.79 -8.43 -2.41
C PRO A 89 -10.91 -7.37 -3.10
N VAL A 90 -9.58 -7.46 -2.98
CA VAL A 90 -8.63 -6.66 -3.74
C VAL A 90 -7.54 -7.60 -4.22
N MET A 91 -7.34 -7.71 -5.53
CA MET A 91 -6.31 -8.57 -6.10
C MET A 91 -5.87 -8.06 -7.47
N MET A 92 -4.70 -8.49 -7.93
CA MET A 92 -4.14 -8.06 -9.20
C MET A 92 -3.83 -9.28 -10.06
N ASP A 93 -4.23 -9.23 -11.32
CA ASP A 93 -3.89 -10.26 -12.30
C ASP A 93 -2.72 -9.76 -13.16
N PHE A 94 -1.72 -10.61 -13.34
CA PHE A 94 -0.53 -10.36 -14.15
C PHE A 94 -0.43 -11.39 -15.27
N ARG A 95 0.08 -10.99 -16.43
CA ARG A 95 0.47 -11.88 -17.50
C ARG A 95 1.91 -12.31 -17.30
N VAL A 96 2.13 -13.61 -17.15
CA VAL A 96 3.44 -14.24 -16.89
C VAL A 96 3.64 -15.38 -17.89
N GLY A 97 4.61 -15.26 -18.79
CA GLY A 97 4.89 -16.30 -19.79
C GLY A 97 3.69 -16.65 -20.70
N GLY A 98 2.70 -15.76 -20.85
CA GLY A 98 1.48 -15.99 -21.62
C GLY A 98 0.28 -16.45 -20.78
N GLU A 99 0.49 -16.85 -19.53
CA GLU A 99 -0.57 -17.24 -18.60
C GLU A 99 -0.96 -16.08 -17.68
N ILE A 100 -2.13 -16.18 -17.05
CA ILE A 100 -2.56 -15.25 -16.00
C ILE A 100 -2.15 -15.79 -14.65
N GLU A 101 -1.35 -15.01 -13.93
CA GLU A 101 -1.02 -15.21 -12.53
C GLU A 101 -1.80 -14.22 -11.68
N ARG A 102 -2.55 -14.73 -10.72
CA ARG A 102 -3.28 -13.93 -9.74
C ARG A 102 -2.45 -13.69 -8.50
N VAL A 103 -2.36 -12.43 -8.10
CA VAL A 103 -1.68 -11.98 -6.89
C VAL A 103 -2.72 -11.56 -5.86
N LEU A 104 -2.79 -12.31 -4.77
CA LEU A 104 -3.64 -12.01 -3.61
C LEU A 104 -2.98 -10.96 -2.70
N PRO A 105 -3.77 -10.25 -1.87
CA PRO A 105 -3.24 -9.18 -1.04
C PRO A 105 -2.54 -9.77 0.20
N ASP A 106 -1.30 -9.36 0.43
CA ASP A 106 -0.64 -9.45 1.73
C ASP A 106 -1.21 -8.38 2.69
N SER A 107 -1.61 -7.24 2.13
CA SER A 107 -2.37 -6.19 2.81
C SER A 107 -3.22 -5.37 1.83
N TYR A 108 -4.28 -4.74 2.32
CA TYR A 108 -4.96 -3.66 1.61
C TYR A 108 -5.54 -2.61 2.57
N ALA A 109 -5.65 -1.39 2.08
CA ALA A 109 -6.45 -0.33 2.68
C ALA A 109 -7.24 0.37 1.58
N ILE A 110 -8.56 0.42 1.72
CA ILE A 110 -9.45 1.04 0.73
C ILE A 110 -10.38 2.07 1.38
N SER A 111 -10.51 3.21 0.71
CA SER A 111 -11.42 4.31 1.03
C SER A 111 -12.10 4.80 -0.24
N ASP A 112 -13.00 5.77 -0.12
CA ASP A 112 -13.69 6.37 -1.28
C ASP A 112 -12.73 7.02 -2.29
N ASP A 113 -11.53 7.43 -1.89
CA ASP A 113 -10.60 8.16 -2.76
C ASP A 113 -9.27 7.43 -2.98
N ARG A 114 -9.03 6.31 -2.29
CA ARG A 114 -7.72 5.65 -2.30
C ARG A 114 -7.81 4.14 -2.24
N ILE A 115 -6.94 3.49 -3.00
CA ILE A 115 -6.70 2.05 -2.94
C ILE A 115 -5.22 1.84 -2.67
N ARG A 116 -4.90 1.12 -1.61
CA ARG A 116 -3.56 0.59 -1.37
C ARG A 116 -3.61 -0.91 -1.26
N MET A 117 -2.65 -1.58 -1.88
CA MET A 117 -2.49 -3.02 -1.80
C MET A 117 -1.01 -3.36 -1.80
N THR A 118 -0.63 -4.38 -1.03
CA THR A 118 0.61 -5.12 -1.26
C THR A 118 0.29 -6.57 -1.56
N GLY A 119 1.13 -7.23 -2.34
CA GLY A 119 1.01 -8.65 -2.61
C GLY A 119 2.35 -9.25 -3.02
N THR A 120 2.41 -10.58 -3.06
CA THR A 120 3.60 -11.31 -3.46
C THR A 120 3.23 -12.29 -4.58
N SER A 121 3.98 -12.22 -5.68
CA SER A 121 3.79 -13.12 -6.82
C SER A 121 4.23 -14.55 -6.46
N ARG A 122 3.80 -15.54 -7.25
CA ARG A 122 4.24 -16.94 -7.09
C ARG A 122 5.75 -17.09 -7.26
N GLY A 123 6.36 -16.24 -8.07
CA GLY A 123 7.82 -16.13 -8.25
C GLY A 123 8.53 -15.36 -7.13
N GLY A 124 7.82 -14.85 -6.13
CA GLY A 124 8.38 -14.11 -4.99
C GLY A 124 8.56 -12.60 -5.24
N ALA A 125 8.08 -12.06 -6.36
CA ALA A 125 8.16 -10.64 -6.63
C ALA A 125 7.21 -9.86 -5.71
N ARG A 126 7.72 -8.85 -5.01
CA ARG A 126 6.89 -7.98 -4.16
C ARG A 126 6.21 -6.91 -5.00
N ILE A 127 4.91 -6.78 -4.80
CA ILE A 127 4.05 -5.85 -5.52
C ILE A 127 3.45 -4.85 -4.53
N ARG A 128 3.43 -3.57 -4.90
CA ARG A 128 2.70 -2.52 -4.20
C ARG A 128 1.91 -1.70 -5.20
N LEU A 129 0.65 -1.43 -4.87
CA LEU A 129 -0.21 -0.48 -5.55
C LEU A 129 -0.59 0.62 -4.57
N ASP A 130 -0.45 1.87 -4.99
CA ASP A 130 -1.01 3.05 -4.30
C ASP A 130 -1.71 3.91 -5.35
N GLY A 131 -3.04 3.92 -5.31
CA GLY A 131 -3.89 4.52 -6.32
C GLY A 131 -4.90 5.48 -5.74
N ARG A 132 -5.21 6.53 -6.51
CA ARG A 132 -6.23 7.53 -6.22
C ARG A 132 -7.40 7.36 -7.19
N LEU A 133 -8.60 7.26 -6.64
CA LEU A 133 -9.83 7.14 -7.40
C LEU A 133 -10.34 8.53 -7.81
N ASP A 134 -10.87 8.61 -9.03
CA ASP A 134 -11.73 9.69 -9.48
C ASP A 134 -13.17 9.22 -9.38
N GLN A 135 -13.88 9.67 -8.35
CA GLN A 135 -15.26 9.29 -8.10
C GLN A 135 -16.23 9.77 -9.20
N GLY A 136 -15.92 10.88 -9.85
CA GLY A 136 -16.73 11.39 -10.96
C GLY A 136 -16.56 10.50 -12.20
N ALA A 137 -15.32 10.18 -12.55
CA ALA A 137 -15.00 9.29 -13.66
C ALA A 137 -15.53 7.87 -13.42
N LEU A 138 -15.37 7.33 -12.21
CA LEU A 138 -15.90 6.02 -11.83
C LEU A 138 -17.43 5.99 -11.94
N ALA A 139 -18.13 6.97 -11.36
CA ALA A 139 -19.59 7.03 -11.45
C ALA A 139 -20.09 7.15 -12.90
N ASN A 140 -19.37 7.89 -13.75
CA ASN A 140 -19.66 7.99 -15.17
C ASN A 140 -19.45 6.64 -15.89
N ALA A 141 -18.27 6.03 -15.73
CA ALA A 141 -17.93 4.75 -16.35
C ALA A 141 -18.93 3.66 -15.96
N ARG A 142 -19.33 3.59 -14.68
CA ARG A 142 -20.33 2.63 -14.19
C ARG A 142 -21.70 2.81 -14.84
N ARG A 143 -22.17 4.05 -14.97
CA ARG A 143 -23.47 4.36 -15.62
C ARG A 143 -23.46 4.03 -17.10
N ASN A 144 -22.31 4.13 -17.74
CA ASN A 144 -22.13 3.89 -19.18
C ASN A 144 -21.50 2.52 -19.47
N LEU A 145 -21.50 1.59 -18.51
CA LEU A 145 -20.98 0.22 -18.70
C LEU A 145 -19.52 0.15 -19.21
N GLY A 146 -18.68 1.11 -18.81
CA GLY A 146 -17.29 1.22 -19.25
C GLY A 146 -17.11 2.03 -20.54
N GLU A 147 -18.19 2.55 -21.13
CA GLU A 147 -18.12 3.53 -22.22
C GLU A 147 -17.74 4.90 -21.62
N GLY A 148 -16.44 5.09 -21.42
CA GLY A 148 -15.86 6.34 -20.93
C GLY A 148 -14.34 6.29 -21.03
N GLU A 149 -13.75 7.25 -21.75
CA GLU A 149 -12.30 7.28 -21.99
C GLU A 149 -11.47 7.68 -20.76
N ALA A 150 -12.11 8.31 -19.76
CA ALA A 150 -11.41 8.81 -18.60
C ALA A 150 -11.06 7.67 -17.62
N PRO A 151 -9.81 7.56 -17.16
CA PRO A 151 -9.45 6.57 -16.16
C PRO A 151 -10.16 6.85 -14.84
N ALA A 152 -10.67 5.81 -14.20
CA ALA A 152 -11.29 5.88 -12.88
C ALA A 152 -10.23 5.87 -11.75
N LEU A 153 -9.01 5.42 -12.05
CA LEU A 153 -7.94 5.25 -11.07
C LEU A 153 -6.61 5.72 -11.67
N THR A 154 -5.87 6.53 -10.92
CA THR A 154 -4.45 6.85 -11.21
C THR A 154 -3.57 6.27 -10.11
N ALA A 155 -2.55 5.48 -10.45
CA ALA A 155 -1.76 4.74 -9.48
C ALA A 155 -0.25 4.82 -9.69
N ALA A 156 0.48 4.56 -8.61
CA ALA A 156 1.85 4.07 -8.65
C ALA A 156 1.84 2.55 -8.42
N VAL A 157 2.46 1.81 -9.32
CA VAL A 157 2.63 0.35 -9.22
C VAL A 157 4.11 0.06 -9.06
N THR A 158 4.50 -0.60 -7.97
CA THR A 158 5.87 -1.05 -7.73
C THR A 158 5.94 -2.56 -7.88
N ILE A 159 6.86 -3.05 -8.72
CA ILE A 159 7.13 -4.48 -8.93
C ILE A 159 8.60 -4.70 -8.66
N ASP A 160 8.91 -5.46 -7.60
CA ASP A 160 10.26 -5.77 -7.14
C ASP A 160 11.19 -4.54 -7.04
N GLY A 161 10.66 -3.47 -6.43
CA GLY A 161 11.37 -2.20 -6.24
C GLY A 161 11.36 -1.26 -7.44
N ARG A 162 10.97 -1.71 -8.64
CA ARG A 162 10.80 -0.83 -9.80
C ARG A 162 9.41 -0.19 -9.77
N THR A 163 9.36 1.14 -9.77
CA THR A 163 8.11 1.90 -9.72
C THR A 163 7.69 2.40 -11.10
N PHE A 164 6.42 2.18 -11.44
CA PHE A 164 5.70 2.73 -12.59
C PHE A 164 4.70 3.75 -12.04
N SER A 165 4.93 5.04 -12.30
CA SER A 165 4.11 6.14 -11.75
C SER A 165 3.16 6.70 -12.78
N GLY A 166 2.01 7.22 -12.35
CA GLY A 166 1.03 7.83 -13.24
C GLY A 166 0.27 6.80 -14.08
N VAL A 167 0.19 5.55 -13.62
CA VAL A 167 -0.55 4.48 -14.29
C VAL A 167 -2.02 4.83 -14.29
N MET A 168 -2.61 4.98 -15.47
CA MET A 168 -4.04 5.29 -15.66
C MET A 168 -4.80 3.99 -15.91
N LEU A 169 -5.80 3.69 -15.06
CA LEU A 169 -6.63 2.51 -15.18
C LEU A 169 -8.10 2.89 -15.43
N ALA A 170 -8.65 2.37 -16.52
CA ALA A 170 -10.06 2.51 -16.87
C ALA A 170 -10.89 1.46 -16.13
N TRP A 171 -12.12 1.82 -15.77
CA TRP A 171 -13.04 0.90 -15.11
C TRP A 171 -13.81 0.04 -16.13
N SER A 172 -14.04 -1.22 -15.79
CA SER A 172 -14.92 -2.15 -16.49
C SER A 172 -15.74 -2.96 -15.49
N GLY A 173 -17.01 -3.21 -15.79
CA GLY A 173 -17.90 -4.05 -14.98
C GLY A 173 -17.55 -5.55 -15.02
N GLY A 174 -16.62 -5.95 -15.88
CA GLY A 174 -16.46 -7.34 -16.29
C GLY A 174 -17.40 -7.70 -17.44
N ASP A 175 -17.04 -8.73 -18.18
CA ASP A 175 -17.90 -9.41 -19.17
C ASP A 175 -18.62 -10.59 -18.49
#